data_AF-A0A833SQE6-F1
#
_entry.id   AF-A0A833SQE6-F1
#
_cell.length_a   1.000
_cell.length_b   1.000
_cell.length_c   1.000
_cell.angle_alpha   90.00
_cell.angle_beta   90.00
_cell.angle_gamma   90.00
#
_symmetry.space_group_name_H-M   'P 1'
#
loop_
_entity.id
_entity.type
_entity.pdbx_description
1 polymer ?
#
loop_
_entity_poly.entity_id
_entity_poly.type
_entity_poly.pdbx_seq_one_letter_code
_entity_poly.pdbx_strand_id
1 'polypeptide(L)'
;MCQNQSGTSVRYSLCGLYSVNNALQHRDMLSVETMAPIVRRLNEKSGESEGLEPHGNDKYGAYSTAALHEALRAKGYQLKYLNNMATFNCSKKKWFKKVARPSTSIS
;
A
#
# COMPACT_ATOMS: atom_id res chain seq x y z
N MET A 1 -3.74 -5.42 -12.84
CA MET A 1 -2.71 -6.40 -12.46
C MET A 1 -3.32 -7.33 -11.41
N CYS A 2 -3.78 -8.51 -11.82
CA CYS A 2 -4.14 -9.56 -10.88
C CYS A 2 -2.83 -10.21 -10.41
N GLN A 3 -2.54 -10.14 -9.11
CA GLN A 3 -1.43 -10.91 -8.55
C GLN A 3 -1.91 -12.35 -8.47
N ASN A 4 -1.42 -13.21 -9.37
CA ASN A 4 -1.71 -14.63 -9.32
C ASN A 4 -0.91 -15.22 -8.14
N GLN A 5 -1.54 -15.37 -6.98
CA GLN A 5 -0.90 -15.82 -5.73
C GLN A 5 -0.85 -17.36 -5.60
N SER A 6 -1.26 -18.08 -6.65
CA SER A 6 -1.46 -19.54 -6.69
C SER A 6 -0.19 -20.41 -6.58
N GLY A 7 0.92 -19.90 -6.01
CA GLY A 7 2.16 -20.67 -5.91
C GLY A 7 3.20 -20.22 -4.88
N THR A 8 2.89 -19.31 -3.96
CA THR A 8 3.87 -18.90 -2.94
C THR A 8 3.80 -19.79 -1.70
N SER A 9 4.47 -20.94 -1.78
CA SER A 9 5.08 -21.56 -0.60
C SER A 9 5.81 -20.48 0.20
N VAL A 10 5.56 -20.40 1.51
CA VAL A 10 6.07 -19.46 2.53
C VAL A 10 7.38 -18.75 2.13
N ARG A 11 7.28 -17.68 1.34
CA ARG A 11 8.43 -16.88 0.87
C ARG A 11 8.15 -15.42 1.15
N TYR A 12 9.15 -14.73 1.68
CA TYR A 12 9.09 -13.29 1.87
C TYR A 12 8.97 -12.59 0.51
N SER A 13 7.89 -11.83 0.33
CA SER A 13 7.61 -11.02 -0.86
C SER A 13 7.33 -9.57 -0.43
N LEU A 14 8.37 -8.89 0.06
CA LEU A 14 8.29 -7.53 0.60
C LEU A 14 8.52 -6.43 -0.45
N CYS A 15 8.52 -6.77 -1.74
CA CYS A 15 8.86 -5.85 -2.83
C CYS A 15 7.98 -4.60 -2.86
N GLY A 16 6.67 -4.73 -2.64
CA GLY A 16 5.74 -3.60 -2.60
C GLY A 16 6.05 -2.62 -1.46
N LEU A 17 6.40 -3.15 -0.29
CA LEU A 17 6.80 -2.35 0.88
C LEU A 17 8.11 -1.59 0.60
N TYR A 18 9.15 -2.30 0.13
CA TYR A 18 10.44 -1.65 -0.15
C TYR A 18 10.33 -0.62 -1.27
N SER A 19 9.53 -0.89 -2.30
CA SER A 19 9.31 0.06 -3.40
C SER A 19 8.71 1.37 -2.88
N VAL A 20 7.74 1.30 -1.96
CA VAL A 20 7.14 2.47 -1.34
C VAL A 20 8.15 3.24 -0.47
N ASN A 21 8.89 2.54 0.39
CA ASN A 21 9.89 3.17 1.25
C ASN A 21 10.99 3.87 0.44
N ASN A 22 11.45 3.23 -0.64
CA ASN A 22 12.43 3.81 -1.56
C ASN A 22 11.88 5.05 -2.27
N ALA A 23 10.65 4.98 -2.78
CA ALA A 23 10.03 6.11 -3.48
C ALA A 23 9.83 7.33 -2.56
N LEU A 24 9.55 7.09 -1.27
CA LEU A 24 9.44 8.13 -0.26
C LEU A 24 10.79 8.56 0.36
N GLN A 25 11.88 7.90 -0.02
CA GLN A 25 13.22 8.10 0.54
C GLN A 25 13.21 8.01 2.08
N HIS A 26 12.46 7.05 2.63
CA HIS A 26 12.29 6.88 4.07
C HIS A 26 12.44 5.40 4.45
N ARG A 27 13.39 5.11 5.35
CA ARG A 27 13.82 3.73 5.66
C ARG A 27 12.67 2.83 6.13
N ASP A 28 11.86 3.34 7.06
CA ASP A 28 10.83 2.55 7.75
C ASP A 28 9.46 3.24 7.72
N MET A 29 9.10 3.86 6.58
CA MET A 29 7.77 4.48 6.46
C MET A 29 6.66 3.42 6.60
N LEU A 30 6.84 2.30 5.89
CA LEU A 30 6.08 1.07 6.05
C LEU A 30 7.03 -0.04 6.54
N SER A 31 6.58 -0.79 7.53
CA SER A 31 7.21 -2.01 8.05
C SER A 31 6.20 -3.16 8.06
N VAL A 32 6.67 -4.41 8.18
CA VAL A 32 5.79 -5.57 8.35
C VAL A 32 4.85 -5.38 9.54
N GLU A 33 5.37 -4.86 10.66
CA GLU A 33 4.59 -4.54 11.86
C GLU A 33 3.45 -3.55 11.57
N THR A 34 3.71 -2.50 10.79
CA THR A 34 2.65 -1.54 10.41
C THR A 34 1.65 -2.11 9.40
N MET A 35 2.07 -3.06 8.57
CA MET A 35 1.21 -3.69 7.55
C MET A 35 0.33 -4.80 8.13
N ALA A 36 0.83 -5.57 9.10
CA ALA A 36 0.14 -6.71 9.70
C ALA A 36 -1.30 -6.43 10.15
N PRO A 37 -1.59 -5.40 10.98
CA PRO A 37 -2.96 -5.13 11.43
C PRO A 37 -3.88 -4.69 10.28
N ILE A 38 -3.34 -4.03 9.25
CA ILE A 38 -4.09 -3.59 8.07
C ILE A 38 -4.49 -4.80 7.23
N VAL A 39 -3.52 -5.66 6.93
CA VAL A 39 -3.73 -6.88 6.14
C VAL A 39 -4.70 -7.82 6.84
N ARG A 40 -4.56 -8.03 8.16
CA ARG A 40 -5.48 -8.87 8.93
C ARG A 40 -6.92 -8.36 8.81
N ARG A 41 -7.14 -7.07 9.05
CA ARG A 41 -8.47 -6.46 8.94
C ARG A 41 -9.03 -6.53 7.53
N LEU A 42 -8.21 -6.34 6.51
CA LEU A 42 -8.64 -6.42 5.11
C LEU A 42 -9.01 -7.86 4.72
N ASN A 43 -8.22 -8.84 5.17
CA ASN A 43 -8.50 -10.26 4.94
C ASN A 43 -9.75 -10.73 5.68
N GLU A 44 -9.99 -10.25 6.91
CA GLU A 44 -11.23 -10.52 7.66
C GLU A 44 -12.46 -10.00 6.90
N LYS A 45 -12.38 -8.76 6.38
CA LYS A 45 -13.46 -8.18 5.57
C LYS A 45 -13.69 -8.90 4.24
N SER A 46 -12.63 -9.42 3.62
CA SER A 46 -12.76 -10.17 2.36
C SER A 46 -13.26 -11.60 2.57
N GLY A 47 -13.01 -12.19 3.74
CA GLY A 47 -13.47 -13.54 4.10
C GLY A 47 -15.00 -13.67 4.20
N GLU A 48 -15.74 -12.56 4.29
CA GLU A 48 -17.21 -12.55 4.23
C GLU A 48 -17.76 -12.70 2.79
N SER A 49 -16.90 -12.63 1.77
CA SER A 49 -17.28 -12.80 0.36
C SER A 49 -16.48 -13.94 -0.26
N GLU A 50 -17.11 -15.09 -0.44
CA GLU A 50 -16.48 -16.27 -1.07
C GLU A 50 -15.86 -15.89 -2.42
N GLY A 51 -14.53 -16.04 -2.54
CA GLY A 51 -13.80 -15.87 -3.80
C GLY A 51 -12.90 -14.63 -3.91
N LEU A 52 -12.75 -13.80 -2.87
CA LEU A 52 -11.75 -12.72 -2.91
C LEU A 52 -10.34 -13.23 -2.57
N GLU A 53 -9.39 -12.90 -3.45
CA GLU A 53 -7.95 -13.10 -3.20
C GLU A 53 -7.49 -12.33 -1.95
N PRO A 54 -6.64 -12.94 -1.10
CA PRO A 54 -6.16 -12.29 0.10
C PRO A 54 -5.34 -11.03 -0.22
N HIS A 55 -5.43 -10.03 0.66
CA HIS A 55 -4.74 -8.75 0.53
C HIS A 55 -3.23 -8.80 0.85
N GLY A 56 -2.71 -10.01 1.10
CA GLY A 56 -1.34 -10.31 1.46
C GLY A 56 -1.26 -11.16 2.72
N ASN A 57 -0.04 -11.44 3.13
CA ASN A 57 0.31 -12.13 4.36
C ASN A 57 0.88 -11.14 5.39
N ASP A 58 0.40 -11.21 6.63
CA ASP A 58 0.78 -10.33 7.74
C ASP A 58 2.24 -10.47 8.20
N LYS A 59 2.92 -11.55 7.82
CA LYS A 59 4.33 -11.83 8.16
C LYS A 59 5.25 -11.82 6.93
N TYR A 60 4.78 -12.36 5.81
CA TYR A 60 5.61 -12.66 4.65
C TYR A 60 5.44 -11.66 3.50
N GLY A 61 4.49 -10.72 3.56
CA GLY A 61 4.31 -9.71 2.52
C GLY A 61 3.31 -10.12 1.46
N ALA A 62 3.67 -9.98 0.18
CA ALA A 62 2.76 -10.08 -0.96
C ALA A 62 1.56 -9.13 -0.83
N TYR A 63 1.82 -7.90 -0.36
CA TYR A 63 0.77 -6.93 -0.10
C TYR A 63 0.10 -6.49 -1.40
N SER A 64 -1.21 -6.60 -1.43
CA SER A 64 -2.04 -6.04 -2.49
C SER A 64 -1.90 -4.51 -2.53
N THR A 65 -2.17 -3.92 -3.70
CA THR A 65 -2.19 -2.45 -3.84
C THR A 65 -3.16 -1.79 -2.87
N ALA A 66 -4.29 -2.44 -2.56
CA ALA A 66 -5.26 -1.94 -1.59
C ALA A 66 -4.67 -1.83 -0.17
N ALA A 67 -3.94 -2.86 0.28
CA ALA A 67 -3.27 -2.85 1.57
C ALA A 67 -2.20 -1.75 1.65
N LEU A 68 -1.37 -1.61 0.60
CA LEU A 68 -0.35 -0.56 0.52
C LEU A 68 -0.99 0.85 0.49
N HIS A 69 -2.10 1.02 -0.22
CA HIS A 69 -2.83 2.29 -0.25
C HIS A 69 -3.35 2.65 1.14
N GLU A 70 -3.97 1.71 1.85
CA GLU A 70 -4.52 1.97 3.17
C GLU A 70 -3.43 2.31 4.20
N ALA A 71 -2.29 1.62 4.14
CA ALA A 71 -1.14 1.94 4.98
C ALA A 71 -0.58 3.34 4.72
N LEU A 72 -0.46 3.72 3.44
CA LEU A 72 -0.06 5.06 3.06
C LEU A 72 -1.06 6.13 3.51
N ARG A 73 -2.37 5.85 3.41
CA ARG A 73 -3.43 6.74 3.88
C ARG A 73 -3.32 7.02 5.37
N ALA A 74 -3.03 6.00 6.17
CA ALA A 74 -2.79 6.15 7.61
C ALA A 74 -1.56 7.03 7.92
N LYS A 75 -0.60 7.11 7.00
CA LYS A 75 0.59 7.98 7.09
C LYS A 75 0.40 9.37 6.44
N GLY A 76 -0.79 9.66 5.91
CA GLY A 76 -1.09 10.94 5.24
C GLY A 76 -0.63 11.02 3.78
N TYR A 77 -0.48 9.88 3.11
CA TYR A 77 -0.13 9.77 1.70
C TYR A 77 -1.24 9.06 0.91
N GLN A 78 -1.29 9.28 -0.40
CA GLN A 78 -2.28 8.66 -1.29
C GLN A 78 -1.60 8.11 -2.53
N LEU A 79 -1.86 6.85 -2.88
CA LEU A 79 -1.44 6.28 -4.16
C LEU A 79 -2.33 6.82 -5.28
N LYS A 80 -1.71 7.30 -6.36
CA LYS A 80 -2.41 7.75 -7.57
C LYS A 80 -2.16 6.76 -8.69
N TYR A 81 -3.24 6.20 -9.24
CA TYR A 81 -3.17 5.40 -10.45
C TYR A 81 -2.96 6.33 -11.65
N LEU A 82 -1.95 6.02 -12.46
CA LEU A 82 -1.58 6.83 -13.64
C LEU A 82 -2.21 6.32 -14.95
N ASN A 83 -3.28 5.52 -14.88
CA ASN A 83 -3.93 4.99 -16.06
C ASN A 83 -4.88 6.01 -16.71
N ASN A 84 -4.32 7.12 -17.18
CA ASN A 84 -4.91 7.92 -18.25
C ASN A 84 -3.87 7.95 -19.36
N MET A 85 -4.28 7.80 -20.62
CA MET A 85 -3.46 8.05 -21.82
C MET A 85 -2.91 9.50 -21.92
N ALA A 86 -2.97 10.27 -20.83
CA ALA A 86 -2.35 11.57 -20.71
C ALA A 86 -0.83 11.38 -20.53
N THR A 87 -0.14 11.35 -21.66
CA THR A 87 1.28 11.73 -21.84
C THR A 87 2.05 11.95 -20.53
N PHE A 88 2.50 10.85 -19.93
CA PHE A 88 3.37 10.89 -18.77
C PHE A 88 4.71 11.49 -19.19
N ASN A 89 4.85 12.80 -19.05
CA ASN A 89 6.10 13.47 -19.29
C ASN A 89 7.00 13.19 -18.08
N CYS A 90 7.93 12.25 -18.22
CA CYS A 90 8.89 11.81 -17.19
C CYS A 90 9.80 12.93 -16.65
N SER A 91 9.61 14.17 -17.12
CA SER A 91 10.35 15.35 -16.74
C SER A 91 9.51 16.23 -15.80
N LYS A 92 9.97 16.31 -14.54
CA LYS A 92 9.75 17.38 -13.53
C LYS A 92 8.85 17.05 -12.32
N LYS A 93 9.56 16.84 -11.21
CA LYS A 93 9.34 17.31 -9.82
C LYS A 93 8.20 16.70 -8.97
N LYS A 94 8.66 16.08 -7.86
CA LYS A 94 7.97 15.68 -6.61
C LYS A 94 6.73 14.79 -6.78
N TRP A 95 6.98 13.50 -6.64
CA TRP A 95 6.07 12.38 -6.92
C TRP A 95 5.05 12.16 -5.79
N PHE A 96 5.18 12.88 -4.67
CA PHE A 96 4.33 12.77 -3.49
C PHE A 96 3.95 14.16 -2.99
N LYS A 97 2.64 14.42 -2.88
CA LYS A 97 2.10 15.65 -2.27
C LYS A 97 1.69 15.31 -0.83
N LYS A 98 2.38 15.90 0.15
CA LYS A 98 1.98 15.87 1.56
C LYS A 98 0.65 16.63 1.67
N VAL A 99 -0.41 15.96 2.12
CA VAL A 99 -1.69 16.63 2.42
C VAL A 99 -1.60 17.28 3.80
N ALA A 100 -2.07 18.52 3.91
CA ALA A 100 -2.11 19.25 5.16
C ALA A 100 -3.11 18.58 6.12
N ARG A 101 -2.74 18.45 7.40
CA ARG A 101 -3.68 18.03 8.45
C ARG A 101 -4.74 19.14 8.61
N PRO A 102 -6.03 18.80 8.76
CA PRO A 102 -7.01 19.80 9.18
C PRO A 102 -6.57 20.34 10.54
N SER A 103 -6.42 21.66 10.62
CA SER A 103 -6.24 22.38 11.88
C SER A 103 -7.54 22.28 12.67
N THR A 104 -7.59 21.41 13.68
CA THR A 104 -8.57 21.52 14.75
C THR A 104 -8.21 22.73 15.59
N SER A 105 -8.71 23.90 15.17
CA SER A 105 -8.95 25.02 16.07
C SER A 105 -10.23 24.69 16.84
N ILE A 106 -10.09 24.33 18.11
CA ILE A 106 -11.20 24.43 19.05
C ILE A 106 -10.73 25.43 20.10
N SER A 107 -11.36 26.61 20.03
CA SER A 107 -11.33 27.68 21.03
C SER A 107 -12.00 27.25 22.33
#